data_AF-A0A2V7TSV4-F1
#
_entry.id   AF-A0A2V7TSV4-F1
#
_cell.length_a   1.000
_cell.length_b   1.000
_cell.length_c   1.000
_cell.angle_alpha   90.00
_cell.angle_beta   90.00
_cell.angle_gamma   90.00
#
_symmetry.space_group_name_H-M   'P 1'
#
loop_
_entity.id
_entity.type
_entity.pdbx_description
1 polymer ?
#
loop_
_entity_poly.entity_id
_entity_poly.type
_entity_poly.pdbx_seq_one_letter_code
_entity_poly.pdbx_strand_id
1 'polypeptide(L)'
;FIEGFPAVACSDSDNPDSYAAWSAAGAAADQFGYFGRIWTWVSSICADWPGADGDRFTGPFDRRTGKPVLVVGNLFDPATRYEGAVTAHSLLPNSSLLTVHGWGHTSLFRSACADEAIARYLVDVATPAAGTVCEQDVVPFAQPLLTVSASPGALAAGRQFRALLFPDSVVRSMR
;
A
#
# COMPACT_ATOMS: atom_id res chain seq x y z
N PHE A 1 1.29 8.07 -21.96
CA PHE A 1 0.53 7.42 -20.87
C PHE A 1 -0.88 6.99 -21.27
N ILE A 2 -1.56 7.69 -22.18
CA ILE A 2 -2.97 7.40 -22.51
C ILE A 2 -3.16 6.05 -23.23
N GLU A 3 -2.21 5.60 -24.06
CA GLU A 3 -2.38 4.37 -24.85
C GLU A 3 -1.78 3.13 -24.18
N GLY A 4 -0.61 3.26 -23.54
CA GLY A 4 0.13 2.09 -23.05
C GLY A 4 -0.48 1.40 -21.83
N PHE A 5 -0.93 2.18 -20.83
CA PHE A 5 -1.47 1.58 -19.59
C PHE A 5 -2.78 0.82 -19.84
N PRO A 6 -3.79 1.39 -20.50
CA PRO A 6 -5.02 0.64 -20.81
C PRO A 6 -4.74 -0.59 -21.67
N ALA A 7 -3.81 -0.51 -22.62
CA ALA A 7 -3.52 -1.63 -23.49
C ALA A 7 -3.02 -2.87 -22.74
N VAL A 8 -2.14 -2.69 -21.77
CA VAL A 8 -1.63 -3.79 -20.94
C VAL A 8 -2.67 -4.19 -19.89
N ALA A 9 -3.16 -3.24 -19.10
CA ALA A 9 -4.05 -3.53 -17.97
C ALA A 9 -5.36 -4.21 -18.39
N CYS A 10 -5.96 -3.76 -19.51
CA CYS A 10 -7.20 -4.34 -20.01
C CYS A 10 -6.99 -5.71 -20.67
N SER A 11 -5.83 -5.96 -21.29
CA SER A 11 -5.52 -7.24 -21.93
C SER A 11 -5.08 -8.31 -20.93
N ASP A 12 -4.45 -7.91 -19.82
CA ASP A 12 -3.93 -8.82 -18.78
C ASP A 12 -4.97 -9.22 -17.72
N SER A 13 -6.12 -8.54 -17.68
CA SER A 13 -7.13 -8.69 -16.62
C SER A 13 -8.49 -9.13 -17.16
N ASP A 14 -9.22 -9.88 -16.35
CA ASP A 14 -10.65 -10.13 -16.60
C ASP A 14 -11.45 -8.92 -16.15
N ASN A 15 -12.14 -8.28 -17.09
CA ASN A 15 -12.81 -7.00 -16.88
C ASN A 15 -14.32 -7.10 -17.14
N PRO A 16 -15.17 -6.39 -16.37
CA PRO A 16 -16.56 -6.17 -16.76
C PRO A 16 -16.68 -5.52 -18.15
N ASP A 17 -17.66 -5.98 -18.92
CA ASP A 17 -17.92 -5.59 -20.32
C ASP A 17 -18.92 -4.43 -20.46
N SER A 18 -19.30 -3.80 -19.35
CA SER A 18 -20.24 -2.68 -19.36
C SER A 18 -19.97 -1.66 -18.25
N TYR A 19 -20.19 -0.39 -18.56
CA TYR A 19 -20.08 0.69 -17.59
C TYR A 19 -21.06 0.55 -16.41
N ALA A 20 -22.21 -0.09 -16.61
CA ALA A 20 -23.14 -0.41 -15.54
C ALA A 20 -22.53 -1.39 -14.53
N ALA A 21 -21.87 -2.45 -15.00
CA ALA A 21 -21.15 -3.39 -14.15
C ALA A 21 -19.96 -2.73 -13.43
N TRP A 22 -19.20 -1.87 -14.11
CA TRP A 22 -18.15 -1.06 -13.48
C TRP A 22 -18.67 -0.11 -12.41
N SER A 23 -19.83 0.52 -12.63
CA SER A 23 -20.47 1.39 -11.64
C SER A 23 -20.86 0.60 -10.38
N ALA A 24 -21.45 -0.58 -10.56
CA ALA A 24 -21.79 -1.49 -9.46
C ALA A 24 -20.53 -1.98 -8.71
N ALA A 25 -19.48 -2.36 -9.44
CA ALA A 25 -18.19 -2.75 -8.85
C ALA A 25 -17.57 -1.59 -8.05
N GLY A 26 -17.60 -0.37 -8.60
CA GLY A 26 -17.11 0.82 -7.91
C GLY A 26 -17.90 1.13 -6.64
N ALA A 27 -19.22 0.90 -6.64
CA ALA A 27 -20.03 1.01 -5.42
C ALA A 27 -19.69 -0.07 -4.39
N ALA A 28 -19.47 -1.31 -4.82
CA ALA A 28 -19.03 -2.39 -3.95
C ALA A 28 -17.63 -2.13 -3.36
N ALA A 29 -16.77 -1.41 -4.09
CA ALA A 29 -15.41 -1.09 -3.66
C ALA A 29 -15.33 0.01 -2.58
N ASP A 30 -16.44 0.71 -2.25
CA ASP A 30 -16.48 1.66 -1.13
C ASP A 30 -16.13 1.01 0.22
N GLN A 31 -16.36 -0.29 0.36
CA GLN A 31 -15.95 -1.04 1.55
C GLN A 31 -14.44 -1.01 1.79
N PHE A 32 -13.64 -0.73 0.76
CA PHE A 32 -12.18 -0.64 0.83
C PHE A 32 -11.69 0.80 1.05
N GLY A 33 -12.55 1.69 1.53
CA GLY A 33 -12.24 3.08 1.85
C GLY A 33 -12.18 3.97 0.61
N TYR A 34 -11.62 5.18 0.79
CA TYR A 34 -11.68 6.25 -0.21
C TYR A 34 -11.08 5.90 -1.58
N PHE A 35 -10.13 4.97 -1.64
CA PHE A 35 -9.42 4.62 -2.85
C PHE A 35 -10.07 3.49 -3.67
N GLY A 36 -10.95 2.68 -3.07
CA GLY A 36 -11.52 1.50 -3.75
C GLY A 36 -12.34 1.90 -4.99
N ARG A 37 -13.29 2.83 -4.82
CA ARG A 37 -14.15 3.29 -5.91
C ARG A 37 -13.38 3.95 -7.04
N ILE A 38 -12.45 4.85 -6.73
CA ILE A 38 -11.71 5.60 -7.75
C ILE A 38 -10.83 4.67 -8.59
N TRP A 39 -10.12 3.71 -7.97
CA TRP A 39 -9.32 2.73 -8.71
C TRP A 39 -10.17 1.75 -9.49
N THR A 40 -11.35 1.39 -8.99
CA THR A 40 -12.28 0.56 -9.76
C THR A 40 -12.79 1.33 -10.97
N TRP A 41 -13.21 2.59 -10.79
CA TRP A 41 -13.78 3.38 -11.88
C TRP A 41 -12.76 3.77 -12.94
N VAL A 42 -11.50 4.06 -12.58
CA VAL A 42 -10.48 4.43 -13.58
C VAL A 42 -10.19 3.29 -14.56
N SER A 43 -10.39 2.04 -14.16
CA SER A 43 -10.28 0.85 -15.02
C SER A 43 -11.50 0.61 -15.90
N SER A 44 -12.58 1.38 -15.76
CA SER A 44 -13.79 1.23 -16.59
C SER A 44 -13.58 1.44 -18.09
N ILE A 45 -12.46 2.06 -18.48
CA ILE A 45 -12.00 2.13 -19.87
C ILE A 45 -11.88 0.73 -20.52
N CYS A 46 -11.69 -0.32 -19.72
CA CYS A 46 -11.60 -1.69 -20.20
C CYS A 46 -12.95 -2.27 -20.67
N ALA A 47 -14.08 -1.63 -20.39
CA ALA A 47 -15.40 -2.12 -20.80
C ALA A 47 -15.52 -2.30 -22.32
N ASP A 48 -14.91 -1.39 -23.08
CA ASP A 48 -14.93 -1.41 -24.54
C ASP A 48 -13.60 -1.88 -25.15
N TRP A 49 -12.69 -2.45 -24.33
CA TRP A 49 -11.39 -2.88 -24.82
C TRP A 49 -11.53 -4.12 -25.72
N PRO A 50 -11.08 -4.09 -26.99
CA PRO A 50 -11.40 -5.12 -27.97
C PRO A 50 -10.52 -6.39 -27.87
N GLY A 51 -9.44 -6.33 -27.09
CA GLY A 51 -8.43 -7.37 -27.02
C GLY A 51 -8.39 -8.09 -25.67
N ALA A 52 -7.83 -9.29 -25.67
CA ALA A 52 -7.37 -9.98 -24.48
C ALA A 52 -6.03 -10.64 -24.83
N ASP A 53 -5.12 -10.71 -23.87
CA ASP A 53 -3.89 -11.49 -24.05
C ASP A 53 -4.16 -12.95 -23.73
N GLY A 54 -4.11 -13.81 -24.76
CA GLY A 54 -4.28 -15.26 -24.62
C GLY A 54 -3.09 -15.95 -23.94
N ASP A 55 -1.93 -15.29 -23.92
CA ASP A 55 -0.70 -15.78 -23.31
C ASP A 55 -0.55 -15.29 -21.85
N ARG A 56 -1.51 -14.52 -21.33
CA ARG A 56 -1.46 -14.01 -19.95
C ARG A 56 -1.37 -15.15 -18.95
N PHE A 57 -0.51 -14.98 -17.96
CA PHE A 57 -0.36 -15.97 -16.90
C PHE A 57 -1.47 -15.80 -15.85
N THR A 58 -2.44 -16.71 -15.83
CA THR A 58 -3.54 -16.73 -14.86
C THR A 58 -3.23 -17.55 -13.61
N GLY A 59 -2.00 -18.03 -13.48
CA GLY A 59 -1.56 -18.92 -12.42
C GLY A 59 -1.36 -20.37 -12.87
N PRO A 60 -1.11 -21.28 -11.92
CA PRO A 60 -0.97 -21.01 -10.50
C PRO A 60 0.30 -20.21 -10.18
N PHE A 61 0.23 -19.26 -9.24
CA PHE A 61 1.36 -18.43 -8.80
C PHE A 61 2.29 -19.14 -7.81
N ASP A 62 2.34 -20.48 -7.87
CA ASP A 62 2.95 -21.37 -6.87
C ASP A 62 4.36 -21.87 -7.23
N ARG A 63 4.99 -21.27 -8.25
CA ARG A 63 6.28 -21.73 -8.75
C ARG A 63 7.40 -21.28 -7.82
N ARG A 64 8.09 -22.26 -7.22
CA ARG A 64 9.21 -22.01 -6.32
C ARG A 64 10.41 -21.43 -7.07
N THR A 65 10.90 -20.28 -6.61
CA THR A 65 12.08 -19.61 -7.16
C THR A 65 13.38 -20.18 -6.58
N GLY A 66 14.48 -20.10 -7.35
CA GLY A 66 15.80 -20.58 -6.91
C GLY A 66 16.46 -19.72 -5.82
N LYS A 67 16.03 -18.47 -5.68
CA LYS A 67 16.39 -17.53 -4.60
C LYS A 67 15.11 -16.96 -4.02
N PRO A 68 15.09 -16.58 -2.73
CA PRO A 68 13.88 -16.04 -2.15
C PRO A 68 13.46 -14.75 -2.85
N VAL A 69 12.16 -14.46 -2.90
CA VAL A 69 11.62 -13.20 -3.42
C VAL A 69 11.23 -12.31 -2.26
N LEU A 70 11.78 -11.09 -2.19
CA LEU A 70 11.36 -10.10 -1.21
C LEU A 70 10.13 -9.34 -1.73
N VAL A 71 9.00 -9.52 -1.07
CA VAL A 71 7.78 -8.72 -1.23
C VAL A 71 7.81 -7.62 -0.18
N VAL A 72 7.58 -6.37 -0.59
CA VAL A 72 7.52 -5.22 0.32
C VAL A 72 6.13 -4.58 0.20
N GLY A 73 5.48 -4.36 1.34
CA GLY A 73 4.15 -3.77 1.39
C GLY A 73 4.02 -2.71 2.47
N ASN A 74 3.44 -1.55 2.12
CA ASN A 74 3.14 -0.49 3.08
C ASN A 74 1.73 -0.69 3.65
N LEU A 75 1.57 -0.52 4.97
CA LEU A 75 0.27 -0.66 5.64
C LEU A 75 -0.79 0.32 5.12
N PHE A 76 -0.39 1.51 4.67
CA PHE A 76 -1.31 2.52 4.14
C PHE A 76 -0.99 2.92 2.69
N ASP A 77 -0.73 1.93 1.82
CA ASP A 77 -0.59 2.13 0.38
C ASP A 77 -1.97 2.36 -0.28
N PRO A 78 -2.21 3.51 -0.94
CA PRO A 78 -3.50 3.81 -1.57
C PRO A 78 -3.69 3.16 -2.94
N ALA A 79 -2.64 2.62 -3.56
CA ALA A 79 -2.67 2.07 -4.93
C ALA A 79 -2.53 0.55 -4.94
N THR A 80 -1.55 0.01 -4.23
CA THR A 80 -1.32 -1.44 -4.09
C THR A 80 -1.44 -1.81 -2.63
N ARG A 81 -2.69 -2.00 -2.17
CA ARG A 81 -2.99 -2.20 -0.75
C ARG A 81 -2.18 -3.34 -0.13
N TYR A 82 -1.91 -3.24 1.17
CA TYR A 82 -1.12 -4.21 1.93
C TYR A 82 -1.64 -5.66 1.81
N GLU A 83 -2.95 -5.85 1.74
CA GLU A 83 -3.54 -7.18 1.58
C GLU A 83 -3.11 -7.86 0.26
N GLY A 84 -2.84 -7.07 -0.78
CA GLY A 84 -2.24 -7.55 -2.02
C GLY A 84 -0.82 -8.08 -1.84
N ALA A 85 0.01 -7.40 -1.04
CA ALA A 85 1.35 -7.86 -0.70
C ALA A 85 1.32 -9.16 0.14
N VAL A 86 0.39 -9.25 1.10
CA VAL A 86 0.16 -10.49 1.88
C VAL A 86 -0.29 -11.63 0.97
N THR A 87 -1.18 -11.36 0.03
CA THR A 87 -1.65 -12.35 -0.94
C THR A 87 -0.53 -12.80 -1.88
N ALA A 88 0.29 -11.87 -2.38
CA ALA A 88 1.45 -12.21 -3.20
C ALA A 88 2.45 -13.10 -2.44
N HIS A 89 2.72 -12.78 -1.16
CA HIS A 89 3.58 -13.59 -0.30
C HIS A 89 3.00 -15.00 -0.05
N SER A 90 1.68 -15.12 0.15
CA SER A 90 1.04 -16.43 0.39
C SER A 90 0.98 -17.29 -0.86
N LEU A 91 0.80 -16.69 -2.03
CA LEU A 91 0.77 -17.38 -3.31
C LEU A 91 2.15 -17.84 -3.75
N LEU A 92 3.19 -17.01 -3.57
CA LEU A 92 4.53 -17.24 -4.09
C LEU A 92 5.43 -17.99 -3.08
N PRO A 93 5.74 -19.27 -3.30
CA PRO A 93 6.58 -20.03 -2.38
C PRO A 93 8.01 -19.51 -2.39
N ASN A 94 8.71 -19.65 -1.26
CA ASN A 94 10.06 -19.10 -1.06
C ASN A 94 10.10 -17.56 -1.09
N SER A 95 8.98 -16.87 -0.90
CA SER A 95 8.98 -15.42 -0.70
C SER A 95 9.15 -15.05 0.78
N SER A 96 9.57 -13.81 1.02
CA SER A 96 9.60 -13.15 2.32
C SER A 96 8.81 -11.86 2.23
N LEU A 97 8.07 -11.50 3.28
CA LEU A 97 7.34 -10.24 3.37
C LEU A 97 8.05 -9.27 4.32
N LEU A 98 8.32 -8.06 3.83
CA LEU A 98 8.70 -6.91 4.65
C LEU A 98 7.52 -5.95 4.73
N THR A 99 7.08 -5.68 5.95
CA THR A 99 6.02 -4.72 6.21
C THR A 99 6.61 -3.35 6.51
N VAL A 100 6.10 -2.30 5.88
CA VAL A 100 6.40 -0.92 6.23
C VAL A 100 5.16 -0.30 6.85
N HIS A 101 5.26 0.10 8.12
CA HIS A 101 4.25 0.91 8.77
C HIS A 101 4.42 2.36 8.30
N GLY A 102 3.69 2.71 7.24
CA GLY A 102 3.86 3.97 6.55
C GLY A 102 2.81 4.21 5.48
N TRP A 103 2.77 5.46 5.02
CA TRP A 103 1.81 5.98 4.06
C TRP A 103 2.39 6.13 2.66
N GLY A 104 1.50 5.89 1.69
CA GLY A 104 1.73 6.15 0.28
C GLY A 104 2.26 4.95 -0.50
N HIS A 105 2.42 5.15 -1.81
CA HIS A 105 2.71 4.06 -2.74
C HIS A 105 4.21 3.85 -2.95
N THR A 106 4.66 2.59 -2.92
CA THR A 106 6.07 2.13 -2.92
C THR A 106 6.84 2.47 -1.64
N SER A 107 7.95 1.76 -1.40
CA SER A 107 8.60 1.74 -0.07
C SER A 107 10.03 2.29 -0.03
N LEU A 108 10.69 2.43 -1.17
CA LEU A 108 12.07 2.93 -1.22
C LEU A 108 12.14 4.40 -0.80
N PHE A 109 13.22 4.75 -0.09
CA PHE A 109 13.57 6.11 0.32
C PHE A 109 12.56 6.76 1.28
N ARG A 110 11.81 5.93 2.03
CA ARG A 110 10.81 6.38 3.01
C ARG A 110 11.08 5.88 4.43
N SER A 111 11.89 4.83 4.55
CA SER A 111 12.24 4.20 5.81
C SER A 111 13.67 3.68 5.70
N ALA A 112 14.58 4.23 6.48
CA ALA A 112 15.97 3.78 6.53
C ALA A 112 16.05 2.28 6.89
N CYS A 113 15.15 1.81 7.77
CA CYS A 113 15.01 0.40 8.10
C CYS A 113 14.64 -0.46 6.87
N ALA A 114 13.65 -0.01 6.08
CA ALA A 114 13.23 -0.75 4.89
C ALA A 114 14.30 -0.71 3.79
N ASP A 115 14.94 0.44 3.59
CA ASP A 115 16.01 0.62 2.61
C ASP A 115 17.21 -0.27 2.93
N GLU A 116 17.60 -0.39 4.21
CA GLU A 116 18.67 -1.32 4.63
C GLU A 116 18.29 -2.78 4.35
N ALA A 117 17.07 -3.19 4.68
CA ALA A 117 16.59 -4.55 4.42
C ALA A 117 16.54 -4.87 2.91
N ILE A 118 16.08 -3.92 2.10
CA ILE A 118 16.05 -4.05 0.64
C ILE A 118 17.48 -4.12 0.09
N ALA A 119 18.40 -3.27 0.56
CA ALA A 119 19.80 -3.30 0.14
C ALA A 119 20.48 -4.64 0.45
N ARG A 120 20.31 -5.16 1.67
CA ARG A 120 20.82 -6.49 2.06
C ARG A 120 20.25 -7.61 1.21
N TYR A 121 18.96 -7.53 0.84
CA TYR A 121 18.38 -8.50 -0.08
C TYR A 121 18.97 -8.39 -1.49
N LEU A 122 19.15 -7.19 -2.02
CA LEU A 122 19.70 -6.99 -3.37
C LEU A 122 21.18 -7.38 -3.48
N VAL A 123 21.97 -7.15 -2.43
CA VAL A 123 23.41 -7.43 -2.42
C VAL A 123 23.72 -8.86 -1.99
N ASP A 124 23.12 -9.30 -0.88
CA ASP A 124 23.47 -10.57 -0.22
C ASP A 124 22.40 -11.66 -0.35
N VAL A 125 21.24 -11.34 -0.93
CA VAL A 125 20.04 -12.20 -0.94
C VAL A 125 19.60 -12.57 0.49
N ALA A 126 19.87 -11.67 1.44
CA ALA A 126 19.48 -11.80 2.83
C ALA A 126 18.08 -11.24 3.05
N THR A 127 17.13 -12.09 3.43
CA THR A 127 15.75 -11.68 3.74
C THR A 127 15.61 -11.27 5.21
N PRO A 128 14.67 -10.35 5.54
CA PRO A 128 14.35 -10.04 6.93
C PRO A 128 13.74 -11.25 7.64
N ALA A 129 13.69 -11.20 8.98
CA ALA A 129 12.98 -12.21 9.76
C ALA A 129 11.46 -12.12 9.50
N ALA A 130 10.77 -13.26 9.56
CA ALA A 130 9.32 -13.28 9.38
C ALA A 130 8.63 -12.33 10.39
N GLY A 131 7.71 -11.49 9.89
CA GLY A 131 7.00 -10.50 10.70
C GLY A 131 7.79 -9.22 11.00
N THR A 132 8.91 -8.98 10.33
CA THR A 132 9.64 -7.72 10.44
C THR A 132 8.78 -6.55 9.94
N VAL A 133 8.67 -5.52 10.79
CA VAL A 133 7.99 -4.27 10.50
C VAL A 133 8.99 -3.13 10.61
N CYS A 134 9.09 -2.30 9.58
CA CYS A 134 9.86 -1.06 9.58
C CYS A 134 8.94 0.15 9.69
N GLU A 135 9.33 1.14 10.47
CA GLU A 135 8.61 2.41 10.59
C GLU A 135 9.06 3.38 9.49
N GLN A 136 8.11 4.17 8.95
CA GLN A 136 8.42 5.27 8.04
C GLN A 136 9.15 6.41 8.78
N ASP A 137 10.21 6.96 8.19
CA ASP A 137 11.02 8.00 8.81
C ASP A 137 10.29 9.35 8.88
N VAL A 138 9.43 9.61 7.89
CA VAL A 138 8.66 10.86 7.77
C VAL A 138 7.20 10.52 7.61
N VAL A 139 6.37 10.94 8.58
CA VAL A 139 4.91 10.81 8.46
C VAL A 139 4.31 12.01 7.74
N PRO A 140 3.31 11.80 6.85
CA PRO A 140 2.59 12.90 6.24
C PRO A 140 2.00 13.85 7.28
N PHE A 141 2.00 15.15 6.97
CA PHE A 141 1.42 16.20 7.82
C PHE A 141 2.04 16.34 9.21
N ALA A 142 3.24 15.80 9.45
CA ALA A 142 4.03 16.15 10.62
C ALA A 142 4.22 17.67 10.62
N GLN A 143 3.59 18.37 11.57
CA GLN A 143 3.89 19.77 11.77
C GLN A 143 5.34 19.86 12.24
N PRO A 144 6.15 20.79 11.71
CA PRO A 144 7.36 21.17 12.43
C PRO A 144 6.92 21.50 13.85
N LEU A 145 7.53 20.88 14.86
CA LEU A 145 7.39 21.38 16.22
C LEU A 145 7.86 22.84 16.15
N LEU A 146 6.91 23.77 16.08
CA LEU A 146 7.20 25.17 16.31
C LEU A 146 7.79 25.19 17.71
N THR A 147 9.11 25.23 17.78
CA THR A 147 9.83 25.45 19.02
C THR A 147 9.47 26.89 19.37
N VAL A 148 8.37 27.06 20.10
CA VAL A 148 8.11 28.32 20.78
C VAL A 148 9.23 28.40 21.78
N SER A 149 10.30 29.10 21.41
CA SER A 149 11.31 29.54 22.35
C SER A 149 10.57 30.35 23.38
N ALA A 150 10.26 29.73 24.52
CA ALA A 150 9.68 30.42 25.65
C ALA A 150 10.68 31.50 26.06
N SER A 151 10.38 32.76 25.72
CA SER A 151 11.03 33.89 26.37
C SER A 151 10.87 33.69 27.89
N PRO A 152 11.95 33.77 28.69
CA PRO A 152 11.86 33.61 30.13
C PRO A 152 11.16 34.85 30.70
N GLY A 153 9.83 34.83 30.74
CA GLY A 153 9.07 36.00 31.15
C GLY A 153 7.57 35.94 30.89
N ALA A 154 6.89 34.85 31.24
CA ALA A 154 5.44 34.85 31.48
C ALA A 154 4.99 33.57 32.20
N LEU A 155 5.29 33.48 33.50
CA LEU A 155 4.53 32.60 34.39
C LEU A 155 3.16 33.24 34.62
N ALA A 156 2.10 32.75 33.97
CA ALA A 156 0.75 32.76 34.53
C ALA A 156 -0.26 31.95 33.70
N ALA A 157 -1.08 31.18 34.42
CA ALA A 157 -2.36 30.57 34.04
C ALA A 157 -2.30 29.32 33.15
N GLY A 158 -2.41 28.17 33.81
CA GLY A 158 -2.57 26.87 33.19
C GLY A 158 -3.87 26.74 32.38
N ARG A 159 -3.73 26.14 31.19
CA ARG A 159 -4.77 25.35 30.55
C ARG A 159 -4.12 24.05 30.08
N GLN A 160 -4.64 22.94 30.59
CA GLN A 160 -4.23 21.60 30.18
C GLN A 160 -4.57 21.41 28.69
N PHE A 161 -3.55 21.19 27.85
CA PHE A 161 -3.77 20.66 26.52
C PHE A 161 -4.15 19.19 26.66
N ARG A 162 -5.42 18.89 26.43
CA ARG A 162 -5.93 17.53 26.35
C ARG A 162 -5.40 16.93 25.05
N ALA A 163 -4.49 15.95 25.15
CA ALA A 163 -4.15 15.11 24.01
C ALA A 163 -5.45 14.55 23.43
N LEU A 164 -5.70 14.79 22.15
CA LEU A 164 -6.81 14.16 21.44
C LEU A 164 -6.48 12.67 21.34
N LEU A 165 -7.01 11.91 22.28
CA LEU A 165 -7.08 10.47 22.21
C LEU A 165 -7.81 10.07 20.91
N PHE A 166 -7.33 8.99 20.31
CA PHE A 166 -7.90 8.34 19.13
C PHE A 166 -9.44 8.22 19.23
N PRO A 167 -10.18 8.42 18.12
CA PRO A 167 -11.57 8.04 18.08
C PRO A 167 -11.71 6.54 18.40
N ASP A 168 -12.66 6.17 19.27
CA ASP A 168 -12.90 4.78 19.69
C ASP A 168 -13.11 3.81 18.53
N SER A 169 -13.46 4.32 17.33
CA SER A 169 -13.58 3.53 16.10
C SER A 169 -12.26 2.91 15.63
N VAL A 170 -11.11 3.55 15.92
CA VAL A 170 -9.78 3.08 15.51
C VAL A 170 -9.28 1.97 16.43
N VAL A 171 -9.63 2.01 17.72
CA VAL A 171 -9.24 0.97 18.69
C VAL A 171 -10.04 -0.31 18.49
N ARG A 172 -11.28 -0.21 17.98
CA ARG A 172 -12.18 -1.35 17.83
C ARG A 172 -11.83 -2.28 16.66
N SER A 173 -11.06 -1.81 15.67
CA SER A 173 -10.62 -2.63 14.53
C SER A 173 -9.32 -3.40 14.79
N MET A 174 -8.74 -3.28 15.99
CA MET A 174 -7.52 -3.97 16.42
C MET A 174 -7.79 -5.17 17.34
N ARG A 175 -9.04 -5.64 17.44
CA ARG A 175 -9.43 -6.91 18.06
C ARG A 175 -10.06 -7.80 17.02
#